data_AF-A0A7J4K1L6-F1
#
_entry.id   AF-A0A7J4K1L6-F1
#
_cell.length_a   1.000
_cell.length_b   1.000
_cell.length_c   1.000
_cell.angle_alpha   90.00
_cell.angle_beta   90.00
_cell.angle_gamma   90.00
#
_symmetry.space_group_name_H-M   'P 1'
#
loop_
_entity.id
_entity.type
_entity.pdbx_description
1 polymer ?
#
loop_
_entity_poly.entity_id
_entity_poly.type
_entity_poly.pdbx_seq_one_letter_code
_entity_poly.pdbx_strand_id
1 'polypeptide(L)'
;MRRMVRSASANVALGSTASVAFSSDLMPTDSANFRALGSPRVLHRKYGSRFSKNGPCRALSPDEIEAVERKLLSGQYQWLGEKSMPPNFWESRDNRVHAINVLVERATRKGKHMEDIVPGDFVRDNIGYLLRKYYSSPLEALEDAGFSIPYPWTGRARVPAHYWESKENRVKAVRWLVAKLGKQLEGISYLDLVDVAYHVFTDNGLSGLIRRSYYHGSPFAAFLEAELVTESDRAAFEKAVVERMVKSLRNANLRTKAQNQEPEA
;
A
#
# COMPACT_ATOMS: atom_id res chain seq x y z
N MET A 1 12.22 -33.36 -49.54
CA MET A 1 13.67 -33.08 -49.50
C MET A 1 14.10 -32.86 -48.05
N ARG A 2 14.74 -33.86 -47.45
CA ARG A 2 15.29 -33.81 -46.08
C ARG A 2 16.71 -33.23 -46.15
N ARG A 3 17.01 -32.19 -45.38
CA ARG A 3 18.39 -31.79 -45.07
C ARG A 3 18.60 -31.87 -43.56
N MET A 4 19.33 -32.90 -43.15
CA MET A 4 20.01 -32.98 -41.87
C MET A 4 21.18 -31.98 -41.87
N VAL A 5 21.32 -31.20 -40.80
CA VAL A 5 22.58 -30.53 -40.46
C VAL A 5 22.97 -30.99 -39.06
N ARG A 6 24.13 -31.65 -38.99
CA ARG A 6 24.90 -31.93 -37.77
C ARG A 6 26.00 -30.88 -37.67
N SER A 7 26.22 -30.30 -36.50
CA SER A 7 27.54 -29.82 -36.03
C SER A 7 27.41 -29.57 -34.52
N ALA A 8 28.09 -30.32 -33.65
CA ALA A 8 29.51 -30.22 -33.27
C ALA A 8 29.59 -29.63 -31.86
N SER A 9 29.81 -30.50 -30.88
CA SER A 9 30.08 -30.18 -29.48
C SER A 9 31.53 -29.72 -29.34
N ALA A 10 31.74 -28.55 -28.72
CA ALA A 10 33.06 -28.07 -28.31
C ALA A 10 33.24 -28.29 -26.80
N ASN A 11 34.30 -29.00 -26.43
CA ASN A 11 34.76 -29.21 -25.06
C ASN A 11 35.33 -27.90 -24.49
N VAL A 12 34.87 -27.50 -23.31
CA VAL A 12 35.46 -26.39 -22.53
C VAL A 12 36.36 -26.99 -21.45
N ALA A 13 37.63 -26.59 -21.48
CA ALA A 13 38.65 -26.98 -20.52
C ALA A 13 38.43 -26.29 -19.16
N LEU A 14 38.52 -27.06 -18.07
CA LEU A 14 38.49 -26.57 -16.69
C LEU A 14 39.85 -25.94 -16.35
N GLY A 15 39.83 -24.63 -16.08
CA GLY A 15 40.98 -23.86 -15.61
C GLY A 15 41.18 -23.96 -14.10
N SER A 16 42.45 -23.99 -13.73
CA SER A 16 43.06 -24.09 -12.40
C SER A 16 42.56 -23.03 -11.39
N THR A 17 42.22 -23.45 -10.17
CA THR A 17 41.95 -22.58 -9.03
C THR A 17 43.27 -22.18 -8.34
N ALA A 18 43.70 -20.93 -8.51
CA ALA A 18 44.76 -20.33 -7.71
C ALA A 18 44.21 -19.88 -6.35
N SER A 19 44.79 -20.42 -5.27
CA SER A 19 44.51 -19.99 -3.89
C SER A 19 45.36 -18.75 -3.59
N VAL A 20 44.71 -17.60 -3.37
CA VAL A 20 45.39 -16.36 -2.96
C VAL A 20 45.32 -16.27 -1.43
N ALA A 21 46.50 -16.35 -0.79
CA ALA A 21 46.63 -16.15 0.65
C ALA A 21 46.41 -14.66 1.00
N PHE A 22 45.61 -14.42 2.04
CA PHE A 22 45.27 -13.09 2.55
C PHE A 22 46.46 -12.55 3.38
N SER A 23 47.12 -11.49 2.91
CA SER A 23 48.18 -10.78 3.64
C SER A 23 47.56 -9.78 4.62
N SER A 24 48.01 -9.79 5.87
CA SER A 24 47.46 -9.05 7.01
C SER A 24 48.00 -7.62 7.19
N ASP A 25 48.81 -7.10 6.26
CA ASP A 25 49.77 -6.04 6.60
C ASP A 25 49.42 -4.63 6.12
N LEU A 26 48.14 -4.32 5.89
CA LEU A 26 47.70 -2.95 5.58
C LEU A 26 46.46 -2.55 6.36
N MET A 27 46.64 -2.09 7.60
CA MET A 27 45.64 -1.31 8.33
C MET A 27 46.31 -0.10 9.01
N PRO A 28 45.89 1.14 8.72
CA PRO A 28 46.29 2.31 9.49
C PRO A 28 45.63 2.28 10.87
N THR A 29 46.42 2.49 11.92
CA THR A 29 46.00 2.49 13.33
C THR A 29 45.48 3.85 13.79
N ASP A 30 44.50 4.42 13.08
CA ASP A 30 43.86 5.65 13.56
C ASP A 30 42.41 5.40 13.98
N SER A 31 42.21 5.35 15.29
CA SER A 31 41.03 4.80 15.97
C SER A 31 40.03 5.86 16.44
N ALA A 32 40.20 7.12 16.02
CA ALA A 32 39.46 8.23 16.59
C ALA A 32 38.04 8.46 16.02
N ASN A 33 37.71 7.98 14.79
CA ASN A 33 36.43 8.31 14.13
C ASN A 33 35.42 7.15 14.00
N PHE A 34 35.72 5.95 14.53
CA PHE A 34 34.89 4.75 14.33
C PHE A 34 33.84 4.46 15.42
N ARG A 35 33.63 5.35 16.40
CA ARG A 35 32.66 5.08 17.50
C ARG A 35 31.20 5.37 17.16
N ALA A 36 30.90 6.12 16.09
CA ALA A 36 29.51 6.45 15.72
C ALA A 36 28.87 5.42 14.76
N LEU A 37 29.69 4.73 13.96
CA LEU A 37 29.24 3.69 13.03
C LEU A 37 29.79 2.38 13.56
N GLY A 38 28.97 1.58 14.25
CA GLY A 38 29.41 0.29 14.79
C GLY A 38 30.26 -0.49 13.78
N SER A 39 31.37 -1.08 14.25
CA SER A 39 32.39 -1.74 13.42
C SER A 39 31.79 -2.48 12.21
N PRO A 40 32.39 -2.38 10.99
CA PRO A 40 31.90 -3.05 9.77
C PRO A 40 31.55 -4.55 9.94
N ARG A 41 32.23 -5.24 10.88
CA ARG A 41 31.95 -6.62 11.28
C ARG A 41 30.54 -6.85 11.86
N VAL A 42 29.92 -5.85 12.49
CA VAL A 42 28.57 -5.95 13.09
C VAL A 42 27.48 -5.90 12.03
N LEU A 43 27.67 -5.10 10.97
CA LEU A 43 26.76 -5.04 9.83
C LEU A 43 26.77 -6.39 9.07
N HIS A 44 27.95 -6.97 8.85
CA HIS A 44 28.06 -8.25 8.15
C HIS A 44 27.39 -9.42 8.90
N ARG A 45 27.45 -9.44 10.24
CA ARG A 45 26.84 -10.52 11.07
C ARG A 45 25.31 -10.40 11.15
N LYS A 46 24.77 -9.18 11.16
CA LYS A 46 23.32 -8.92 11.30
C LYS A 46 22.58 -8.97 9.96
N TYR A 47 23.23 -8.63 8.86
CA TYR A 47 22.65 -8.69 7.52
C TYR A 47 23.01 -9.98 6.76
N GLY A 48 24.19 -10.58 6.98
CA GLY A 48 24.60 -11.82 6.32
C GLY A 48 23.75 -13.05 6.70
N SER A 49 23.16 -13.09 7.90
CA SER A 49 22.33 -14.21 8.36
C SER A 49 20.92 -14.26 7.76
N ARG A 50 20.45 -13.19 7.10
CA ARG A 50 19.11 -13.16 6.46
C ARG A 50 19.10 -13.57 4.99
N PHE A 51 20.26 -13.70 4.35
CA PHE A 51 20.38 -14.06 2.94
C PHE A 51 20.48 -15.57 2.66
N SER A 52 20.52 -16.42 3.68
CA SER A 52 20.66 -17.86 3.50
C SER A 52 19.43 -18.61 4.02
N LYS A 53 18.47 -18.86 3.12
CA LYS A 53 17.67 -20.10 3.22
C LYS A 53 17.57 -20.89 1.91
N ASN A 54 17.57 -20.27 0.71
CA ASN A 54 17.22 -21.01 -0.52
C ASN A 54 18.12 -20.80 -1.76
N GLY A 55 19.44 -20.55 -1.64
CA GLY A 55 20.33 -20.53 -2.81
C GLY A 55 21.82 -20.39 -2.48
N PRO A 56 22.75 -20.77 -3.39
CA PRO A 56 24.17 -20.55 -3.19
C PRO A 56 24.43 -19.05 -3.14
N CYS A 57 24.95 -18.56 -2.01
CA CYS A 57 25.38 -17.18 -1.86
C CYS A 57 26.46 -16.89 -2.90
N ARG A 58 26.13 -16.16 -3.97
CA ARG A 58 27.14 -15.58 -4.84
C ARG A 58 27.92 -14.57 -4.00
N ALA A 59 29.23 -14.74 -3.91
CA ALA A 59 30.11 -13.74 -3.34
C ALA A 59 29.97 -12.45 -4.16
N LEU A 60 29.69 -11.33 -3.48
CA LEU A 60 29.68 -10.01 -4.11
C LEU A 60 31.10 -9.71 -4.62
N SER A 61 31.19 -9.10 -5.80
CA SER A 61 32.43 -8.55 -6.31
C SER A 61 32.90 -7.37 -5.43
N PRO A 62 34.21 -7.04 -5.43
CA PRO A 62 34.72 -5.86 -4.73
C PRO A 62 33.96 -4.57 -5.05
N ASP A 63 33.57 -4.37 -6.31
CA ASP A 63 32.81 -3.19 -6.75
C ASP A 63 31.38 -3.17 -6.17
N GLU A 64 30.73 -4.34 -6.06
CA GLU A 64 29.42 -4.46 -5.41
C GLU A 64 29.51 -4.21 -3.89
N ILE A 65 30.60 -4.65 -3.25
CA ILE A 65 30.87 -4.37 -1.83
C ILE A 65 31.11 -2.88 -1.63
N GLU A 66 31.97 -2.26 -2.44
CA GLU A 66 32.28 -0.83 -2.35
C GLU A 66 31.03 0.02 -2.61
N ALA A 67 30.18 -0.36 -3.56
CA ALA A 67 28.91 0.33 -3.82
C ALA A 67 27.94 0.23 -2.62
N VAL A 68 27.88 -0.92 -1.94
CA VAL A 68 27.08 -1.11 -0.73
C VAL A 68 27.66 -0.30 0.44
N GLU A 69 28.98 -0.32 0.62
CA GLU A 69 29.65 0.46 1.67
C GLU A 69 29.48 1.96 1.43
N ARG A 70 29.61 2.45 0.20
CA ARG A 70 29.40 3.86 -0.14
C ARG A 70 27.96 4.30 0.13
N LYS A 71 26.97 3.42 -0.06
CA LYS A 71 25.56 3.69 0.33
C LYS A 71 25.30 3.58 1.83
N LEU A 72 26.03 2.72 2.55
CA LEU A 72 25.94 2.65 4.01
C LEU A 72 26.59 3.88 4.66
N LEU A 73 27.73 4.31 4.12
CA LEU A 73 28.50 5.47 4.58
C LEU A 73 27.88 6.82 4.18
N SER A 74 27.07 6.86 3.11
CA SER A 74 26.33 8.07 2.73
C SER A 74 25.19 8.45 3.70
N GLY A 75 24.95 7.65 4.75
CA GLY A 75 23.84 7.85 5.68
C GLY A 75 22.48 7.40 5.14
N GLN A 76 22.41 6.91 3.90
CA GLN A 76 21.18 6.44 3.24
C GLN A 76 20.52 5.23 3.91
N TYR A 77 21.14 4.59 4.91
CA TYR A 77 20.52 3.50 5.67
C TYR A 77 20.62 3.68 7.18
N GLN A 78 20.94 4.89 7.64
CA GLN A 78 21.17 5.16 9.06
C GLN A 78 19.96 4.77 9.93
N TRP A 79 18.74 4.87 9.37
CA TRP A 79 17.51 4.49 10.09
C TRP A 79 17.27 3.00 10.26
N LEU A 80 17.93 2.14 9.49
CA LEU A 80 17.71 0.69 9.57
C LEU A 80 18.36 0.05 10.81
N GLY A 81 19.28 0.76 11.48
CA GLY A 81 20.02 0.28 12.64
C GLY A 81 19.83 1.09 13.92
N GLU A 82 19.43 2.35 13.82
CA GLU A 82 19.37 3.27 14.96
C GLU A 82 17.96 3.39 15.56
N LYS A 83 17.89 3.56 16.90
CA LYS A 83 16.62 3.74 17.62
C LYS A 83 16.03 5.14 17.47
N SER A 84 16.86 6.13 17.13
CA SER A 84 16.47 7.53 16.96
C SER A 84 17.27 8.14 15.84
N MET A 85 16.62 8.95 15.00
CA MET A 85 17.32 9.65 13.92
C MET A 85 17.95 10.94 14.45
N PRO A 86 19.01 11.45 13.80
CA PRO A 86 19.50 12.80 14.07
C PRO A 86 18.38 13.83 13.96
N PRO A 87 18.46 14.94 14.72
CA PRO A 87 17.58 16.08 14.52
C PRO A 87 17.54 16.47 13.04
N ASN A 88 16.36 16.82 12.55
CA ASN A 88 16.13 17.25 11.16
C ASN A 88 16.38 16.20 10.06
N PHE A 89 16.67 14.94 10.39
CA PHE A 89 16.90 13.88 9.39
C PHE A 89 15.75 13.77 8.37
N TRP A 90 14.51 13.93 8.86
CA TRP A 90 13.28 13.87 8.05
C TRP A 90 12.95 15.18 7.33
N GLU A 91 13.70 16.28 7.53
CA GLU A 91 13.53 17.50 6.74
C GLU A 91 14.03 17.28 5.30
N SER A 92 15.06 16.45 5.12
CA SER A 92 15.55 16.07 3.79
C SER A 92 14.50 15.23 3.07
N ARG A 93 14.01 15.73 1.94
CA ARG A 93 13.08 14.99 1.08
C ARG A 93 13.69 13.69 0.60
N ASP A 94 14.96 13.70 0.20
CA ASP A 94 15.64 12.49 -0.30
C ASP A 94 15.66 11.37 0.75
N ASN A 95 15.87 11.71 2.02
CA ASN A 95 15.82 10.74 3.12
C ASN A 95 14.41 10.16 3.28
N ARG A 96 13.37 11.01 3.22
CA ARG A 96 11.98 10.55 3.32
C ARG A 96 11.62 9.63 2.17
N VAL A 97 11.87 10.07 0.93
CA VAL A 97 11.59 9.30 -0.29
C VAL A 97 12.31 7.96 -0.25
N HIS A 98 13.59 7.95 0.13
CA HIS A 98 14.34 6.71 0.22
C HIS A 98 13.78 5.76 1.28
N ALA A 99 13.43 6.25 2.47
CA ALA A 99 12.80 5.47 3.53
C ALA A 99 11.45 4.88 3.10
N ILE A 100 10.63 5.66 2.43
CA ILE A 100 9.32 5.23 1.93
C ILE A 100 9.48 4.17 0.82
N ASN A 101 10.42 4.36 -0.11
CA ASN A 101 10.73 3.36 -1.14
C ASN A 101 11.12 2.01 -0.54
N VAL A 102 11.98 2.01 0.49
CA VAL A 102 12.37 0.78 1.21
C VAL A 102 11.17 0.13 1.91
N LEU A 103 10.28 0.92 2.51
CA LEU A 103 9.07 0.42 3.15
C LEU A 103 8.11 -0.21 2.11
N VAL A 104 7.87 0.46 0.99
CA VAL A 104 7.00 -0.04 -0.09
C VAL A 104 7.55 -1.34 -0.66
N GLU A 105 8.84 -1.38 -0.98
CA GLU A 105 9.49 -2.59 -1.48
C GLU A 105 9.29 -3.78 -0.54
N ARG A 106 9.46 -3.57 0.78
CA ARG A 106 9.25 -4.62 1.79
C ARG A 106 7.79 -5.03 1.94
N ALA A 107 6.87 -4.08 1.85
CA ALA A 107 5.43 -4.35 1.91
C ALA A 107 5.00 -5.18 0.68
N THR A 108 5.40 -4.79 -0.52
CA THR A 108 5.08 -5.48 -1.77
C THR A 108 5.68 -6.88 -1.81
N ARG A 109 6.91 -7.09 -1.31
CA ARG A 109 7.48 -8.45 -1.16
C ARG A 109 6.67 -9.37 -0.26
N LYS A 110 5.86 -8.82 0.66
CA LYS A 110 4.93 -9.57 1.52
C LYS A 110 3.54 -9.73 0.90
N GLY A 111 3.35 -9.34 -0.36
CA GLY A 111 2.07 -9.37 -1.06
C GLY A 111 1.10 -8.26 -0.63
N LYS A 112 1.61 -7.18 -0.02
CA LYS A 112 0.77 -6.07 0.43
C LYS A 112 0.68 -5.00 -0.65
N HIS A 113 -0.55 -4.56 -0.95
CA HIS A 113 -0.82 -3.45 -1.87
C HIS A 113 -0.51 -2.09 -1.22
N MET A 114 -0.26 -1.06 -2.05
CA MET A 114 0.19 0.25 -1.56
C MET A 114 -0.89 0.96 -0.72
N GLU A 115 -2.14 0.86 -1.16
CA GLU A 115 -3.32 1.37 -0.47
C GLU A 115 -3.56 0.71 0.90
N ASP A 116 -2.99 -0.48 1.13
CA ASP A 116 -3.09 -1.18 2.40
C ASP A 116 -2.00 -0.80 3.39
N ILE A 117 -1.00 -0.02 2.99
CA ILE A 117 0.07 0.44 3.87
C ILE A 117 -0.53 1.36 4.94
N VAL A 118 -0.46 0.93 6.20
CA VAL A 118 -1.04 1.63 7.37
C VAL A 118 0.06 2.22 8.25
N PRO A 119 -0.25 3.12 9.20
CA PRO A 119 0.76 3.71 10.09
C PRO A 119 1.59 2.66 10.85
N GLY A 120 1.00 1.50 11.17
CA GLY A 120 1.69 0.39 11.80
C GLY A 120 2.87 -0.17 10.99
N ASP A 121 2.85 -0.07 9.66
CA ASP A 121 3.98 -0.50 8.83
C ASP A 121 5.17 0.44 8.97
N PHE A 122 4.93 1.75 9.07
CA PHE A 122 5.97 2.75 9.31
C PHE A 122 6.63 2.56 10.68
N VAL A 123 5.83 2.28 11.72
CA VAL A 123 6.34 1.99 13.07
C VAL A 123 7.19 0.72 13.07
N ARG A 124 6.73 -0.35 12.41
CA ARG A 124 7.46 -1.62 12.31
C ARG A 124 8.82 -1.49 11.61
N ASP A 125 8.92 -0.55 10.66
CA ASP A 125 10.15 -0.27 9.91
C ASP A 125 10.99 0.86 10.54
N ASN A 126 10.70 1.25 11.79
CA ASN A 126 11.39 2.31 12.56
C ASN A 126 11.33 3.71 11.92
N ILE A 127 10.38 3.94 11.02
CA ILE A 127 10.17 5.24 10.36
C ILE A 127 8.85 5.90 10.78
N GLY A 128 8.26 5.48 11.90
CA GLY A 128 7.01 6.04 12.42
C GLY A 128 7.07 7.56 12.67
N TYR A 129 8.23 8.10 13.03
CA TYR A 129 8.41 9.54 13.23
C TYR A 129 8.26 10.37 11.95
N LEU A 130 8.57 9.79 10.79
CA LEU A 130 8.40 10.44 9.48
C LEU A 130 6.93 10.80 9.27
N LEU A 131 5.97 9.99 9.75
CA LEU A 131 4.55 10.27 9.58
C LEU A 131 4.07 11.56 10.28
N ARG A 132 4.82 12.10 11.24
CA ARG A 132 4.49 13.40 11.84
C ARG A 132 4.55 14.54 10.82
N LYS A 133 5.34 14.40 9.75
CA LYS A 133 5.42 15.36 8.64
C LYS A 133 4.17 15.38 7.76
N TYR A 134 3.40 14.31 7.80
CA TYR A 134 2.25 14.08 6.94
C TYR A 134 0.98 13.90 7.76
N TYR A 135 0.86 14.57 8.92
CA TYR A 135 -0.32 14.49 9.79
C TYR A 135 -0.77 13.05 10.13
N SER A 136 0.17 12.11 10.23
CA SER A 136 -0.09 10.67 10.41
C SER A 136 -0.81 9.98 9.24
N SER A 137 -0.73 10.52 8.03
CA SER A 137 -1.28 9.99 6.77
C SER A 137 -0.23 9.19 6.00
N PRO A 138 -0.33 7.84 5.93
CA PRO A 138 0.53 7.01 5.09
C PRO A 138 0.46 7.37 3.61
N LEU A 139 -0.75 7.72 3.13
CA LEU A 139 -0.99 7.98 1.71
C LEU A 139 -0.29 9.27 1.26
N GLU A 140 -0.33 10.34 2.07
CA GLU A 140 0.42 11.58 1.79
C GLU A 140 1.94 11.32 1.75
N ALA A 141 2.45 10.47 2.64
CA ALA A 141 3.85 10.07 2.61
C ALA A 141 4.18 9.34 1.29
N LEU A 142 3.34 8.39 0.87
CA LEU A 142 3.50 7.66 -0.39
C LEU A 142 3.46 8.60 -1.60
N GLU A 143 2.55 9.58 -1.61
CA GLU A 143 2.48 10.59 -2.67
C GLU A 143 3.74 11.49 -2.73
N ASP A 144 4.31 11.92 -1.60
CA ASP A 144 5.59 12.67 -1.58
C ASP A 144 6.75 11.86 -2.15
N ALA A 145 6.72 10.53 -2.01
CA ALA A 145 7.67 9.62 -2.65
C ALA A 145 7.39 9.34 -4.13
N GLY A 146 6.34 9.92 -4.70
CA GLY A 146 5.97 9.77 -6.12
C GLY A 146 5.10 8.55 -6.41
N PHE A 147 4.55 7.88 -5.41
CA PHE A 147 3.58 6.81 -5.63
C PHE A 147 2.18 7.40 -5.85
N SER A 148 1.55 7.03 -6.96
CA SER A 148 0.17 7.42 -7.27
C SER A 148 -0.80 6.31 -6.89
N ILE A 149 -1.73 6.60 -5.98
CA ILE A 149 -2.77 5.67 -5.54
C ILE A 149 -4.10 6.18 -6.08
N PRO A 150 -4.64 5.57 -7.15
CA PRO A 150 -5.79 6.14 -7.87
C PRO A 150 -7.07 6.17 -7.02
N TYR A 151 -7.20 5.24 -6.07
CA TYR A 151 -8.39 5.06 -5.23
C TYR A 151 -7.98 4.92 -3.75
N PRO A 152 -7.60 6.02 -3.07
CA PRO A 152 -7.05 5.97 -1.71
C PRO A 152 -8.01 5.41 -0.66
N TRP A 153 -9.32 5.37 -0.94
CA TRP A 153 -10.36 4.83 -0.05
C TRP A 153 -10.55 3.31 -0.14
N THR A 154 -9.88 2.60 -1.06
CA THR A 154 -10.08 1.16 -1.25
C THR A 154 -9.27 0.29 -0.31
N GLY A 155 -8.16 0.82 0.20
CA GLY A 155 -7.28 0.10 1.10
C GLY A 155 -7.59 0.35 2.56
N ARG A 156 -6.74 -0.23 3.42
CA ARG A 156 -6.84 -0.07 4.88
C ARG A 156 -6.30 1.25 5.41
N ALA A 157 -5.58 2.01 4.59
CA ALA A 157 -5.06 3.31 4.99
C ALA A 157 -6.20 4.32 5.18
N ARG A 158 -6.02 5.24 6.13
CA ARG A 158 -6.92 6.38 6.28
C ARG A 158 -6.68 7.33 5.10
N VAL A 159 -7.76 7.70 4.42
CA VAL A 159 -7.75 8.76 3.39
C VAL A 159 -7.14 10.06 3.99
N PRO A 160 -6.30 10.81 3.24
CA PRO A 160 -5.69 12.05 3.70
C PRO A 160 -6.67 13.03 4.36
N ALA A 161 -6.14 13.87 5.26
CA ALA A 161 -6.95 14.96 5.80
C ALA A 161 -7.42 15.88 4.66
N HIS A 162 -8.63 16.45 4.77
CA HIS A 162 -9.20 17.36 3.77
C HIS A 162 -9.43 16.75 2.37
N TYR A 163 -9.13 15.47 2.14
CA TYR A 163 -9.29 14.82 0.83
C TYR A 163 -10.71 14.96 0.25
N TRP A 164 -11.71 14.81 1.11
CA TRP A 164 -13.12 14.89 0.74
C TRP A 164 -13.64 16.32 0.56
N GLU A 165 -12.85 17.35 0.88
CA GLU A 165 -13.24 18.75 0.64
C GLU A 165 -13.27 19.07 -0.86
N SER A 166 -12.39 18.44 -1.65
CA SER A 166 -12.44 18.48 -3.12
C SER A 166 -13.68 17.77 -3.64
N LYS A 167 -14.51 18.51 -4.37
CA LYS A 167 -15.68 17.97 -5.07
C LYS A 167 -15.27 16.88 -6.07
N GLU A 168 -14.16 17.09 -6.79
CA GLU A 168 -13.65 16.15 -7.78
C GLU A 168 -13.35 14.78 -7.16
N ASN A 169 -12.73 14.75 -5.97
CA ASN A 169 -12.45 13.52 -5.24
C ASN A 169 -13.72 12.79 -4.81
N ARG A 170 -14.74 13.52 -4.35
CA ARG A 170 -16.03 12.94 -3.97
C ARG A 170 -16.73 12.33 -5.18
N VAL A 171 -16.83 13.07 -6.29
CA VAL A 171 -17.42 12.59 -7.55
C VAL A 171 -16.68 11.35 -8.07
N LYS A 172 -15.34 11.39 -8.05
CA LYS A 172 -14.50 10.25 -8.46
C LYS A 172 -14.81 9.00 -7.62
N ALA A 173 -14.96 9.15 -6.32
CA ALA A 173 -15.28 8.04 -5.42
C ALA A 173 -16.68 7.46 -5.66
N VAL A 174 -17.68 8.30 -5.85
CA VAL A 174 -19.06 7.87 -6.16
C VAL A 174 -19.12 7.13 -7.49
N ARG A 175 -18.51 7.67 -8.55
CA ARG A 175 -18.47 7.03 -9.87
C ARG A 175 -17.71 5.71 -9.82
N TRP A 176 -16.60 5.65 -9.10
CA TRP A 176 -15.87 4.40 -8.85
C TRP A 176 -16.74 3.35 -8.16
N LEU A 177 -17.52 3.74 -7.13
CA LEU A 177 -18.41 2.83 -6.41
C LEU A 177 -19.44 2.21 -7.35
N VAL A 178 -20.10 3.03 -8.16
CA VAL A 178 -21.13 2.59 -9.10
C VAL A 178 -20.55 1.65 -10.17
N ALA A 179 -19.39 2.01 -10.74
CA ALA A 179 -18.68 1.14 -11.68
C ALA A 179 -18.25 -0.19 -11.05
N LYS A 180 -17.77 -0.17 -9.80
CA LYS A 180 -17.38 -1.38 -9.05
C LYS A 180 -18.55 -2.34 -8.82
N LEU A 181 -19.78 -1.81 -8.71
CA LEU A 181 -21.00 -2.61 -8.59
C LEU A 181 -21.48 -3.18 -9.94
N GLY A 182 -20.72 -2.99 -11.03
CA GLY A 182 -21.07 -3.47 -12.36
C GLY A 182 -22.19 -2.67 -13.04
N LYS A 183 -22.53 -1.49 -12.52
CA LYS A 183 -23.54 -0.62 -13.10
C LYS A 183 -22.86 0.28 -14.15
N GLN A 184 -23.41 0.31 -15.36
CA GLN A 184 -22.94 1.24 -16.39
C GLN A 184 -23.27 2.67 -15.97
N LEU A 185 -22.31 3.59 -16.09
CA LEU A 185 -22.51 4.99 -15.70
C LEU A 185 -23.40 5.71 -16.72
N GLU A 186 -23.29 5.35 -17.99
CA GLU A 186 -24.11 5.88 -19.08
C GLU A 186 -25.51 5.29 -19.02
N GLY A 187 -26.52 6.15 -18.86
CA GLY A 187 -27.92 5.72 -18.82
C GLY A 187 -28.33 5.01 -17.54
N ILE A 188 -27.56 5.14 -16.45
CA ILE A 188 -27.96 4.60 -15.15
C ILE A 188 -29.30 5.21 -14.72
N SER A 189 -30.25 4.36 -14.34
CA SER A 189 -31.52 4.82 -13.79
C SER A 189 -31.38 5.04 -12.29
N TYR A 190 -32.16 5.98 -11.74
CA TYR A 190 -32.27 6.13 -10.29
C TYR A 190 -32.68 4.82 -9.61
N LEU A 191 -33.47 3.97 -10.29
CA LEU A 191 -33.89 2.64 -9.80
C LEU A 191 -32.69 1.72 -9.58
N ASP A 192 -31.67 1.78 -10.43
CA ASP A 192 -30.44 1.01 -10.25
C ASP A 192 -29.68 1.46 -9.01
N LEU A 193 -29.82 2.71 -8.60
CA LEU A 193 -29.13 3.29 -7.46
C LEU A 193 -29.88 3.10 -6.14
N VAL A 194 -31.16 2.71 -6.16
CA VAL A 194 -31.95 2.41 -4.95
C VAL A 194 -31.34 1.26 -4.14
N ASP A 195 -30.64 0.34 -4.83
CA ASP A 195 -29.84 -0.72 -4.22
C ASP A 195 -28.63 -0.22 -3.44
N VAL A 196 -28.11 0.95 -3.81
CA VAL A 196 -26.85 1.49 -3.30
C VAL A 196 -27.15 2.34 -2.06
N ALA A 197 -27.48 1.63 -0.99
CA ALA A 197 -27.78 2.22 0.30
C ALA A 197 -26.52 2.66 1.07
N TYR A 198 -26.72 3.32 2.21
CA TYR A 198 -25.65 3.75 3.12
C TYR A 198 -24.61 2.67 3.42
N HIS A 199 -25.05 1.43 3.66
CA HIS A 199 -24.14 0.32 3.98
C HIS A 199 -23.20 -0.02 2.80
N VAL A 200 -23.64 0.16 1.55
CA VAL A 200 -22.81 -0.09 0.37
C VAL A 200 -21.63 0.87 0.32
N PHE A 201 -21.83 2.14 0.72
CA PHE A 201 -20.72 3.09 0.87
C PHE A 201 -19.77 2.65 1.99
N THR A 202 -20.29 2.26 3.16
CA THR A 202 -19.44 1.88 4.29
C THR A 202 -18.62 0.62 4.02
N ASP A 203 -19.23 -0.39 3.40
CA ASP A 203 -18.62 -1.67 3.07
C ASP A 203 -17.53 -1.52 1.99
N ASN A 204 -17.55 -0.42 1.24
CA ASN A 204 -16.57 -0.07 0.22
C ASN A 204 -15.58 1.03 0.65
N GLY A 205 -15.44 1.28 1.96
CA GLY A 205 -14.43 2.22 2.49
C GLY A 205 -14.82 3.70 2.36
N LEU A 206 -16.02 4.01 1.84
CA LEU A 206 -16.52 5.37 1.65
C LEU A 206 -17.34 5.88 2.85
N SER A 207 -17.14 5.28 4.02
CA SER A 207 -17.82 5.71 5.26
C SER A 207 -17.51 7.17 5.61
N GLY A 208 -16.28 7.63 5.41
CA GLY A 208 -15.88 9.01 5.66
C GLY A 208 -16.58 10.02 4.73
N LEU A 209 -16.89 9.60 3.50
CA LEU A 209 -17.57 10.42 2.50
C LEU A 209 -19.06 10.57 2.82
N ILE A 210 -19.75 9.45 3.09
CA ILE A 210 -21.21 9.44 3.28
C ILE A 210 -21.65 9.94 4.66
N ARG A 211 -20.75 9.95 5.65
CA ARG A 211 -21.03 10.41 7.02
C ARG A 211 -21.46 11.88 7.07
N ARG A 212 -21.79 12.34 8.28
CA ARG A 212 -22.35 13.68 8.59
C ARG A 212 -21.59 14.89 8.01
N SER A 213 -20.37 14.72 7.52
CA SER A 213 -19.52 15.82 7.06
C SER A 213 -19.86 16.35 5.68
N TYR A 214 -20.33 15.52 4.74
CA TYR A 214 -20.51 15.96 3.33
C TYR A 214 -21.92 15.72 2.79
N TYR A 215 -22.45 14.50 2.95
CA TYR A 215 -23.77 14.15 2.41
C TYR A 215 -24.81 13.86 3.50
N HIS A 216 -24.46 14.03 4.78
CA HIS A 216 -25.36 13.82 5.91
C HIS A 216 -26.05 12.45 5.92
N GLY A 217 -25.39 11.42 5.40
CA GLY A 217 -25.96 10.07 5.30
C GLY A 217 -26.91 9.87 4.12
N SER A 218 -26.96 10.79 3.14
CA SER A 218 -27.81 10.70 1.96
C SER A 218 -27.04 10.21 0.72
N PRO A 219 -27.20 8.94 0.30
CA PRO A 219 -26.65 8.45 -0.97
C PRO A 219 -27.17 9.25 -2.17
N PHE A 220 -28.42 9.71 -2.13
CA PHE A 220 -28.99 10.52 -3.20
C PHE A 220 -28.20 11.81 -3.43
N ALA A 221 -27.83 12.52 -2.37
CA ALA A 221 -27.00 13.73 -2.48
C ALA A 221 -25.63 13.44 -3.12
N ALA A 222 -25.05 12.27 -2.80
CA ALA A 222 -23.79 11.83 -3.43
C ALA A 222 -23.96 11.53 -4.92
N PHE A 223 -25.04 10.85 -5.32
CA PHE A 223 -25.34 10.56 -6.72
C PHE A 223 -25.68 11.81 -7.53
N LEU A 224 -26.40 12.74 -6.92
CA LEU A 224 -26.73 14.03 -7.51
C LEU A 224 -25.45 14.83 -7.79
N GLU A 225 -24.53 14.92 -6.82
CA GLU A 225 -23.26 15.62 -7.02
C GLU A 225 -22.39 14.97 -8.09
N ALA A 226 -22.46 13.63 -8.22
CA ALA A 226 -21.76 12.87 -9.25
C ALA A 226 -22.43 12.89 -10.64
N GLU A 227 -23.55 13.61 -10.77
CA GLU A 227 -24.36 13.73 -11.99
C GLU A 227 -24.89 12.39 -12.49
N LEU A 228 -25.19 11.47 -11.56
CA LEU A 228 -25.78 10.17 -11.86
C LEU A 228 -27.31 10.17 -11.74
N VAL A 229 -27.86 11.19 -11.09
CA VAL A 229 -29.30 11.45 -10.97
C VAL A 229 -29.53 12.96 -11.05
N THR A 230 -30.78 13.35 -11.28
CA THR A 230 -31.23 14.74 -11.31
C THR A 230 -32.12 15.07 -10.11
N GLU A 231 -32.33 16.35 -9.80
CA GLU A 231 -33.28 16.74 -8.74
C GLU A 231 -34.72 16.27 -9.01
N SER A 232 -35.12 16.16 -10.28
CA SER A 232 -36.43 15.59 -10.64
C SER A 232 -36.57 14.12 -10.24
N ASP A 233 -35.47 13.38 -10.11
CA ASP A 233 -35.50 11.98 -9.70
C ASP A 233 -35.68 11.80 -8.18
N ARG A 234 -35.55 12.88 -7.39
CA ARG A 234 -35.54 12.81 -5.91
C ARG A 234 -36.77 12.12 -5.33
N ALA A 235 -37.95 12.59 -5.68
CA ALA A 235 -39.20 12.05 -5.13
C ALA A 235 -39.41 10.58 -5.53
N ALA A 236 -39.04 10.22 -6.77
CA ALA A 236 -39.14 8.86 -7.28
C ALA A 236 -38.12 7.93 -6.59
N PHE A 237 -36.90 8.41 -6.38
CA PHE A 237 -35.85 7.70 -5.65
C PHE A 237 -36.24 7.45 -4.19
N GLU A 238 -36.66 8.49 -3.46
CA GLU A 238 -37.08 8.39 -2.07
C GLU A 238 -38.27 7.43 -1.90
N LYS A 239 -39.28 7.53 -2.78
CA LYS A 239 -40.40 6.59 -2.82
C LYS A 239 -39.93 5.15 -3.03
N ALA A 240 -39.04 4.92 -4.00
CA ALA A 240 -38.52 3.59 -4.29
C ALA A 240 -37.69 3.01 -3.12
N VAL A 241 -36.91 3.84 -2.43
CA VAL A 241 -36.19 3.45 -1.20
C VAL A 241 -37.16 3.02 -0.10
N VAL A 242 -38.22 3.80 0.15
CA VAL A 242 -39.24 3.47 1.16
C VAL A 242 -39.99 2.19 0.80
N GLU A 243 -40.46 2.05 -0.44
CA GLU A 243 -41.15 0.84 -0.91
C GLU A 243 -40.28 -0.41 -0.73
N ARG A 244 -38.98 -0.29 -1.04
CA ARG A 244 -38.02 -1.37 -0.86
C ARG A 244 -37.80 -1.71 0.61
N MET A 245 -37.66 -0.71 1.48
CA MET A 245 -37.53 -0.91 2.92
C MET A 245 -38.76 -1.62 3.50
N VAL A 246 -39.97 -1.18 3.11
CA VAL A 246 -41.23 -1.81 3.51
C VAL A 246 -41.29 -3.27 3.05
N LYS A 247 -40.90 -3.55 1.80
CA LYS A 247 -40.84 -4.92 1.26
C LYS A 247 -39.85 -5.79 2.05
N SER A 248 -38.67 -5.26 2.38
CA SER A 248 -37.66 -5.96 3.19
C SER A 248 -38.18 -6.30 4.60
N LEU A 249 -38.86 -5.36 5.27
CA LEU A 249 -39.44 -5.58 6.59
C LEU A 249 -40.57 -6.62 6.57
N ARG A 250 -41.45 -6.57 5.54
CA ARG A 250 -42.50 -7.59 5.36
C ARG A 250 -41.89 -8.98 5.20
N ASN A 251 -40.85 -9.11 4.37
CA ASN A 251 -40.17 -10.40 4.16
C ASN A 251 -39.49 -10.92 5.43
N ALA A 252 -38.85 -10.04 6.21
CA ALA A 252 -38.23 -10.42 7.49
C ALA A 252 -39.27 -10.97 8.48
N ASN A 253 -40.41 -10.27 8.63
CA ASN A 253 -41.49 -10.71 9.51
C ASN A 253 -42.09 -12.06 9.08
N LEU A 254 -42.22 -12.33 7.79
CA LEU A 254 -42.69 -13.63 7.29
C LEU A 254 -41.73 -14.77 7.65
N ARG A 255 -40.41 -14.53 7.57
CA ARG A 255 -39.39 -15.52 7.97
C ARG A 255 -39.44 -15.82 9.47
N THR A 256 -39.57 -14.80 10.31
CA THR A 256 -39.68 -14.99 11.77
C THR A 256 -40.95 -15.76 12.15
N LYS A 257 -42.08 -15.51 11.47
CA LYS A 257 -43.31 -16.28 11.68
C LYS A 257 -43.16 -17.74 11.28
N ALA A 258 -42.48 -18.03 10.17
CA ALA A 258 -42.23 -19.40 9.73
C ALA A 258 -41.35 -20.19 10.73
N GLN A 259 -40.30 -19.55 11.26
CA GLN A 259 -39.41 -20.17 12.26
C GLN A 259 -40.12 -20.50 13.58
N ASN A 260 -41.09 -19.67 13.99
CA ASN A 260 -41.86 -19.91 15.21
C ASN A 260 -42.97 -20.96 15.05
N GLN A 261 -43.22 -21.44 13.83
CA GLN A 261 -44.25 -22.44 13.53
C GLN A 261 -43.67 -23.83 13.26
N GLU A 262 -42.34 -23.99 13.29
CA GLU A 262 -41.72 -25.33 13.25
C GLU A 262 -41.98 -26.03 14.59
N PRO A 263 -42.72 -27.15 14.61
CA PRO A 263 -43.03 -27.87 15.84
C PRO A 263 -41.75 -28.46 16.44
N GLU A 264 -41.55 -28.31 17.75
CA GLU A 264 -40.51 -29.04 18.49
C GLU A 264 -40.77 -30.54 18.32
N ALA A 265 -39.92 -31.19 17.52
CA ALA A 265 -39.95 -32.62 17.22
C ALA A 265 -39.03 -33.40 18.18
#